data_AF-A0A8S3TKV9-F1
#
_entry.id   AF-A0A8S3TKV9-F1
#
_cell.length_a   1.000
_cell.length_b   1.000
_cell.length_c   1.000
_cell.angle_alpha   90.00
_cell.angle_beta   90.00
_cell.angle_gamma   90.00
#
_symmetry.space_group_name_H-M   'P 1'
#
loop_
_entity.id
_entity.type
_entity.pdbx_description
1 polymer ?
#
loop_
_entity_poly.entity_id
_entity_poly.type
_entity_poly.pdbx_seq_one_letter_code
_entity_poly.pdbx_strand_id
1 'polypeptide(L)'
;MYGEDHFVMMFGGLHIEMAAFKAFGSWLEDSEWTSVLVNAQVTSPGTADSFLEASPVTTTRRTHQVTTCTLYRLLSNAYCQYKDVLRYDEVILEFEEWCLELTLLIFIRSIREANFLLYIEALSKIIPWFFALDHTNYSRWLPIRLRDMLQLPKKNPETHRAILSGNPFSTKTEKKFSCANPSMPSPDLFGWQKLDGTWVPFLSVLADASMSCQDLIHCKK
;
A
#
# COMPACT_ATOMS: atom_id res chain seq x y z
N MET A 1 -13.33 -7.38 31.92
CA MET A 1 -12.18 -6.58 31.45
C MET A 1 -11.83 -7.11 30.07
N TYR A 2 -12.19 -6.39 29.01
CA TYR A 2 -11.88 -6.79 27.63
C TYR A 2 -10.43 -6.36 27.33
N GLY A 3 -9.51 -7.33 27.38
CA GLY A 3 -8.08 -7.11 27.20
C GLY A 3 -7.73 -6.68 25.78
N GLU A 4 -6.66 -5.90 25.67
CA GLU A 4 -6.04 -5.42 24.43
C GLU A 4 -5.63 -6.56 23.48
N ASP A 5 -5.59 -7.80 23.98
CA ASP A 5 -5.26 -9.02 23.23
C ASP A 5 -6.23 -9.34 22.09
N HIS A 6 -7.44 -8.78 22.06
CA HIS A 6 -8.45 -9.10 21.04
C HIS A 6 -8.59 -8.07 19.91
N PHE A 7 -7.81 -6.98 19.93
CA PHE A 7 -7.96 -5.89 18.97
C PHE A 7 -6.82 -5.84 17.96
N VAL A 8 -7.18 -5.78 16.68
CA VAL A 8 -6.24 -5.61 15.57
C VAL A 8 -6.41 -4.20 15.01
N MET A 9 -5.47 -3.29 15.32
CA MET A 9 -5.52 -1.91 14.85
C MET A 9 -5.18 -1.81 13.36
N MET A 10 -6.17 -1.69 12.49
CA MET A 10 -5.95 -1.49 11.06
C MET A 10 -5.56 -0.04 10.76
N PHE A 11 -4.48 0.18 10.01
CA PHE A 11 -4.22 1.51 9.44
C PHE A 11 -5.36 1.89 8.49
N GLY A 12 -5.70 3.18 8.44
CA GLY A 12 -6.79 3.68 7.62
C GLY A 12 -6.51 3.40 6.13
N GLY A 13 -7.25 2.45 5.55
CA GLY A 13 -7.06 2.02 4.16
C GLY A 13 -7.13 3.18 3.15
N LEU A 14 -7.99 4.16 3.41
CA LEU A 14 -8.08 5.40 2.61
C LEU A 14 -6.79 6.23 2.67
N HIS A 15 -6.14 6.33 3.82
CA HIS A 15 -4.88 7.09 3.94
C HIS A 15 -3.74 6.40 3.22
N ILE A 16 -3.65 5.06 3.30
CA ILE A 16 -2.67 4.28 2.54
C ILE A 16 -2.92 4.43 1.04
N GLU A 17 -4.18 4.36 0.62
CA GLU A 17 -4.57 4.58 -0.77
C GLU A 17 -4.16 5.98 -1.27
N MET A 18 -4.50 7.04 -0.52
CA MET A 18 -4.13 8.41 -0.88
C MET A 18 -2.61 8.60 -0.91
N ALA A 19 -1.89 8.01 0.04
CA ALA A 19 -0.43 8.09 0.07
C ALA A 19 0.19 7.39 -1.14
N ALA A 20 -0.34 6.22 -1.53
CA ALA A 20 0.12 5.50 -2.71
C ALA A 20 -0.16 6.31 -4.00
N PHE A 21 -1.37 6.88 -4.14
CA PHE A 21 -1.66 7.73 -5.31
C PHE A 21 -0.76 8.96 -5.39
N LYS A 22 -0.42 9.59 -4.26
CA LYS A 22 0.55 10.70 -4.26
C LYS A 22 1.94 10.25 -4.67
N ALA A 23 2.38 9.10 -4.18
CA ALA A 23 3.63 8.49 -4.61
C ALA A 23 3.66 8.27 -6.13
N PHE A 24 2.53 7.79 -6.69
CA PHE A 24 2.40 7.57 -8.12
C PHE A 24 2.34 8.89 -8.88
N GLY A 25 1.65 9.89 -8.33
CA GLY A 25 1.62 11.23 -8.89
C GLY A 25 3.00 11.82 -9.03
N SER A 26 3.82 11.78 -7.97
CA SER A 26 5.23 12.23 -8.03
C SER A 26 6.07 11.44 -9.03
N TRP A 27 5.78 10.14 -9.23
CA TRP A 27 6.47 9.33 -10.22
C TRP A 27 6.01 9.62 -11.67
N LEU A 28 4.75 9.99 -11.84
CA LEU A 28 4.13 10.34 -13.13
C LEU A 28 4.30 11.82 -13.46
N GLU A 29 4.79 12.63 -12.53
CA GLU A 29 5.19 14.01 -12.78
C GLU A 29 6.18 14.03 -13.96
N ASP A 30 5.92 14.87 -14.96
CA ASP A 30 6.67 14.97 -16.22
C ASP A 30 6.59 13.76 -17.19
N SER A 31 5.78 12.74 -16.90
CA SER A 31 5.57 11.60 -17.82
C SER A 31 4.56 11.85 -18.96
N GLU A 32 4.08 13.09 -19.07
CA GLU A 32 2.93 13.48 -19.91
C GLU A 32 1.62 12.72 -19.62
N TRP A 33 1.54 11.98 -18.51
CA TRP A 33 0.34 11.21 -18.15
C TRP A 33 -0.93 12.06 -18.14
N THR A 34 -0.87 13.27 -17.57
CA THR A 34 -2.01 14.20 -17.55
C THR A 34 -2.43 14.65 -18.95
N SER A 35 -1.47 14.93 -19.83
CA SER A 35 -1.71 15.23 -21.24
C SER A 35 -2.37 14.06 -21.99
N VAL A 36 -1.89 12.82 -21.76
CA VAL A 36 -2.49 11.62 -22.36
C VAL A 36 -3.96 11.48 -21.94
N LEU A 37 -4.27 11.70 -20.65
CA LEU A 37 -5.64 11.64 -20.14
C LEU A 37 -6.55 12.69 -20.76
N VAL A 38 -6.05 13.91 -20.95
CA VAL A 38 -6.78 15.01 -21.60
C VAL A 38 -7.03 14.69 -23.06
N ASN A 39 -6.00 14.26 -23.79
CA ASN A 39 -6.09 13.91 -25.21
C ASN A 39 -7.04 12.73 -25.45
N ALA A 40 -7.06 11.76 -24.53
CA ALA A 40 -7.98 10.63 -24.54
C ALA A 40 -9.41 10.98 -24.06
N GLN A 41 -9.68 12.25 -23.73
CA GLN A 41 -10.97 12.74 -23.22
C GLN A 41 -11.43 12.03 -21.94
N VAL A 42 -10.49 11.53 -21.12
CA VAL A 42 -10.78 10.91 -19.82
C VAL A 42 -11.09 11.98 -18.77
N THR A 43 -10.46 13.15 -18.88
CA THR A 43 -10.65 14.29 -17.97
C THR A 43 -10.44 15.61 -18.72
N SER A 44 -10.81 16.72 -18.07
CA SER A 44 -10.56 18.06 -18.59
C SER A 44 -9.16 18.56 -18.22
N PRO A 45 -8.55 19.48 -19.00
CA PRO A 45 -7.25 20.08 -18.67
C PRO A 45 -7.22 20.69 -17.26
N GLY A 46 -8.29 21.38 -16.85
CA GLY A 46 -8.38 22.02 -15.53
C GLY A 46 -8.51 21.06 -14.34
N THR A 47 -8.54 19.74 -14.59
CA THR A 47 -8.67 18.71 -13.55
C THR A 47 -7.55 17.66 -13.64
N ALA A 48 -6.83 17.55 -14.76
CA ALA A 48 -5.87 16.47 -14.96
C ALA A 48 -4.75 16.48 -13.92
N ASP A 49 -4.18 17.65 -13.65
CA ASP A 49 -3.05 17.79 -12.71
C ASP A 49 -3.48 17.52 -11.25
N SER A 50 -4.76 17.69 -10.91
CA SER A 50 -5.23 17.37 -9.57
C SER A 50 -5.15 15.88 -9.24
N PHE A 51 -5.08 15.02 -10.26
CA PHE A 51 -4.91 13.58 -10.07
C PHE A 51 -3.50 13.20 -9.61
N LEU A 52 -2.46 13.97 -9.94
CA LEU A 52 -1.11 13.78 -9.41
C LEU A 52 -1.11 13.96 -7.87
N GLU A 53 -1.90 14.90 -7.37
CA GLU A 53 -2.05 15.16 -5.93
C GLU A 53 -3.08 14.26 -5.23
N ALA A 54 -3.59 13.24 -5.93
CA ALA A 54 -4.64 12.35 -5.46
C ALA A 54 -5.95 13.04 -5.06
N SER A 55 -6.33 14.12 -5.73
CA SER A 55 -7.53 14.93 -5.41
C SER A 55 -8.43 15.15 -6.64
N PRO A 56 -9.74 14.82 -6.58
CA PRO A 56 -10.42 14.02 -5.57
C PRO A 56 -10.08 12.53 -5.68
N VAL A 57 -9.86 11.86 -4.54
CA VAL A 57 -9.43 10.45 -4.46
C VAL A 57 -10.27 9.47 -5.29
N THR A 58 -11.59 9.67 -5.35
CA THR A 58 -12.51 8.80 -6.11
C THR A 58 -12.31 8.92 -7.61
N THR A 59 -12.09 10.15 -8.09
CA THR A 59 -11.85 10.41 -9.51
C THR A 59 -10.43 10.00 -9.88
N THR A 60 -9.42 10.33 -9.06
CA THR A 60 -8.05 9.82 -9.20
C THR A 60 -8.04 8.30 -9.35
N ARG A 61 -8.73 7.58 -8.46
CA ARG A 61 -8.83 6.11 -8.53
C ARG A 61 -9.38 5.64 -9.87
N ARG A 62 -10.45 6.26 -10.38
CA ARG A 62 -11.03 5.88 -11.68
C ARG A 62 -10.05 6.13 -12.82
N THR A 63 -9.33 7.25 -12.78
CA THR A 63 -8.31 7.59 -13.77
C THR A 63 -7.20 6.54 -13.80
N HIS A 64 -6.62 6.19 -12.65
CA HIS A 64 -5.63 5.12 -12.58
C HIS A 64 -6.21 3.77 -13.02
N GLN A 65 -7.47 3.44 -12.70
CA GLN A 65 -8.11 2.22 -13.22
C GLN A 65 -8.16 2.21 -14.76
N VAL A 66 -8.49 3.34 -15.39
CA VAL A 66 -8.49 3.46 -16.85
C VAL A 66 -7.07 3.33 -17.41
N THR A 67 -6.10 4.01 -16.81
CA THR A 67 -4.68 3.92 -17.18
C THR A 67 -4.17 2.49 -17.08
N THR A 68 -4.34 1.84 -15.93
CA THR A 68 -3.93 0.47 -15.69
C THR A 68 -4.57 -0.52 -16.69
N CYS A 69 -5.88 -0.44 -16.91
CA CYS A 69 -6.56 -1.31 -17.88
C CYS A 69 -6.05 -1.10 -19.31
N THR A 70 -5.75 0.15 -19.67
CA THR A 70 -5.24 0.49 -21.00
C THR A 70 -3.82 -0.02 -21.16
N LEU A 71 -2.93 0.24 -20.20
CA LEU A 71 -1.55 -0.25 -20.18
C LEU A 71 -1.50 -1.78 -20.20
N TYR A 72 -2.32 -2.45 -19.40
CA TYR A 72 -2.41 -3.90 -19.40
C TYR A 72 -2.74 -4.45 -20.79
N ARG A 73 -3.74 -3.87 -21.47
CA ARG A 73 -4.11 -4.28 -22.82
C ARG A 73 -3.00 -4.02 -23.83
N LEU A 74 -2.36 -2.85 -23.78
CA LEU A 74 -1.27 -2.49 -24.68
C LEU A 74 -0.07 -3.42 -24.49
N LEU A 75 0.34 -3.66 -23.24
CA LEU A 75 1.43 -4.55 -22.88
C LEU A 75 1.11 -6.01 -23.25
N SER A 76 -0.10 -6.47 -23.00
CA SER A 76 -0.54 -7.82 -23.40
C SER A 76 -0.47 -8.00 -24.92
N ASN A 77 -0.94 -7.01 -25.68
CA ASN A 77 -0.86 -7.05 -27.14
C ASN A 77 0.59 -7.06 -27.63
N ALA A 78 1.44 -6.20 -27.07
CA ALA A 78 2.87 -6.16 -27.39
C ALA A 78 3.57 -7.49 -27.03
N TYR A 79 3.19 -8.11 -25.93
CA TYR A 79 3.72 -9.40 -25.49
C TYR A 79 3.30 -10.55 -26.42
N CYS A 80 2.06 -10.56 -26.91
CA CYS A 80 1.63 -11.52 -27.93
C CYS A 80 2.46 -11.36 -29.22
N GLN A 81 2.66 -10.12 -29.68
CA GLN A 81 3.49 -9.85 -30.86
C GLN A 81 4.95 -10.27 -30.64
N TYR A 82 5.49 -10.04 -29.45
CA TYR A 82 6.82 -10.52 -29.06
C TYR A 82 6.90 -12.05 -29.19
N LYS A 83 5.90 -12.78 -28.70
CA LYS A 83 5.86 -14.25 -28.81
C LYS A 83 5.81 -14.75 -30.25
N ASP A 84 5.10 -14.04 -31.12
CA ASP A 84 4.97 -14.43 -32.53
C ASP A 84 6.29 -14.31 -33.31
N VAL A 85 7.23 -13.47 -32.85
CA VAL A 85 8.54 -13.26 -33.50
C VAL A 85 9.69 -14.04 -32.84
N LEU A 86 9.42 -14.76 -31.75
CA LEU A 86 10.42 -15.54 -31.04
C LEU A 86 10.99 -16.67 -31.90
N ARG A 87 12.31 -16.84 -31.83
CA ARG A 87 12.99 -18.02 -32.39
C ARG A 87 12.86 -19.21 -31.45
N TYR A 88 12.93 -20.41 -32.01
CA TYR A 88 12.68 -21.66 -31.28
C TYR A 88 13.61 -21.90 -30.07
N ASP A 89 14.77 -21.24 -30.05
CA ASP A 89 15.85 -21.38 -29.07
C ASP A 89 15.96 -20.19 -28.09
N GLU A 90 15.10 -19.17 -28.19
CA GLU A 90 15.15 -18.00 -27.34
C GLU A 90 14.46 -18.22 -25.98
N VAL A 91 15.09 -17.73 -24.91
CA VAL A 91 14.51 -17.75 -23.55
C VAL A 91 13.34 -16.77 -23.51
N ILE A 92 12.14 -17.29 -23.25
CA ILE A 92 10.91 -16.50 -23.14
C ILE A 92 10.98 -15.65 -21.88
N LEU A 93 10.86 -14.33 -22.03
CA LEU A 93 10.61 -13.46 -20.89
C LEU A 93 9.17 -13.67 -20.39
N GLU A 94 9.02 -13.94 -19.10
CA GLU A 94 7.68 -14.06 -18.51
C GLU A 94 7.02 -12.68 -18.42
N PHE A 95 5.71 -12.66 -18.66
CA PHE A 95 4.88 -11.49 -18.48
C PHE A 95 4.60 -11.30 -16.99
N GLU A 96 5.62 -10.94 -16.22
CA GLU A 96 5.36 -10.50 -14.85
C GLU A 96 4.74 -9.11 -14.89
N GLU A 97 3.50 -9.01 -14.43
CA GLU A 97 2.79 -7.75 -14.27
C GLU A 97 3.39 -6.93 -13.13
N TRP A 98 4.47 -6.20 -13.42
CA TRP A 98 5.07 -5.23 -12.51
C TRP A 98 4.36 -3.88 -12.53
N CYS A 99 3.03 -3.85 -12.71
CA CYS A 99 2.31 -2.59 -12.62
C CYS A 99 2.02 -2.29 -11.14
N LEU A 100 2.77 -1.34 -10.60
CA LEU A 100 2.54 -0.75 -9.29
C LEU A 100 1.08 -0.30 -9.11
N GLU A 101 0.47 0.28 -10.16
CA GLU A 101 -0.95 0.65 -10.13
C GLU A 101 -1.88 -0.56 -9.93
N LEU A 102 -1.63 -1.70 -10.61
CA LEU A 102 -2.41 -2.94 -10.40
C LEU A 102 -2.32 -3.38 -8.93
N THR A 103 -1.13 -3.33 -8.35
CA THR A 103 -0.92 -3.72 -6.97
C THR A 103 -1.74 -2.84 -6.01
N LEU A 104 -1.79 -1.53 -6.24
CA LEU A 104 -2.65 -0.63 -5.47
C LEU A 104 -4.14 -0.94 -5.65
N LEU A 105 -4.58 -1.25 -6.87
CA LEU A 105 -5.98 -1.63 -7.13
C LEU A 105 -6.35 -2.94 -6.43
N ILE A 106 -5.43 -3.92 -6.37
CA ILE A 106 -5.62 -5.16 -5.61
C ILE A 106 -5.74 -4.87 -4.12
N PHE A 107 -4.93 -3.95 -3.57
CA PHE A 107 -5.03 -3.51 -2.18
C PHE A 107 -6.37 -2.80 -1.88
N ILE A 108 -6.84 -1.93 -2.78
CA ILE A 108 -8.16 -1.29 -2.63
C ILE A 108 -9.26 -2.35 -2.65
N ARG A 109 -9.16 -3.35 -3.54
CA ARG A 109 -10.10 -4.49 -3.60
C ARG A 109 -10.10 -5.27 -2.29
N SER A 110 -8.93 -5.58 -1.73
CA SER A 110 -8.82 -6.35 -0.50
C SER A 110 -9.50 -5.66 0.69
N ILE A 111 -9.41 -4.33 0.78
CA ILE A 111 -10.12 -3.55 1.81
C ILE A 111 -11.64 -3.60 1.59
N ARG A 112 -12.09 -3.39 0.35
CA ARG A 112 -13.53 -3.35 0.01
C ARG A 112 -14.22 -4.69 0.23
N GLU A 113 -13.53 -5.79 -0.06
CA GLU A 113 -14.01 -7.16 0.12
C GLU A 113 -13.75 -7.70 1.53
N ALA A 114 -13.07 -6.93 2.39
CA ALA A 114 -12.58 -7.40 3.69
C ALA A 114 -11.75 -8.71 3.58
N ASN A 115 -11.02 -8.87 2.48
CA ASN A 115 -10.20 -10.04 2.20
C ASN A 115 -8.80 -9.87 2.83
N PHE A 116 -8.60 -10.49 4.00
CA PHE A 116 -7.38 -10.38 4.77
C PHE A 116 -6.14 -10.93 4.07
N LEU A 117 -6.24 -12.10 3.44
CA LEU A 117 -5.09 -12.70 2.75
C LEU A 117 -4.64 -11.84 1.57
N LEU A 118 -5.61 -11.36 0.78
CA LEU A 118 -5.34 -10.46 -0.33
C LEU A 118 -4.76 -9.11 0.15
N TYR A 119 -5.18 -8.64 1.33
CA TYR A 119 -4.63 -7.43 1.94
C TYR A 119 -3.16 -7.58 2.27
N ILE A 120 -2.76 -8.72 2.85
CA ILE A 120 -1.37 -9.01 3.20
C ILE A 120 -0.49 -9.11 1.96
N GLU A 121 -0.97 -9.83 0.95
CA GLU A 121 -0.25 -9.98 -0.31
C GLU A 121 -0.09 -8.64 -1.05
N ALA A 122 -1.15 -7.84 -1.14
CA ALA A 122 -1.08 -6.56 -1.82
C ALA A 122 -0.21 -5.57 -1.04
N LEU A 123 -0.33 -5.54 0.29
CA LEU A 123 0.47 -4.65 1.13
C LEU A 123 1.96 -4.99 1.06
N SER A 124 2.34 -6.27 1.03
CA SER A 124 3.74 -6.67 0.90
C SER A 124 4.38 -6.24 -0.42
N LYS A 125 3.58 -6.17 -1.49
CA LYS A 125 4.01 -5.68 -2.81
C LYS A 125 4.05 -4.16 -2.91
N ILE A 126 3.20 -3.42 -2.17
CA ILE A 126 3.18 -1.93 -2.18
C ILE A 126 4.30 -1.33 -1.33
N ILE A 127 4.65 -1.94 -0.21
CA ILE A 127 5.65 -1.41 0.75
C ILE A 127 6.98 -1.01 0.09
N PRO A 128 7.60 -1.83 -0.78
CA PRO A 128 8.86 -1.47 -1.45
C PRO A 128 8.76 -0.16 -2.24
N TRP A 129 7.59 0.15 -2.80
CA TRP A 129 7.39 1.36 -3.57
C TRP A 129 7.30 2.62 -2.72
N PHE A 130 6.72 2.53 -1.51
CA PHE A 130 6.81 3.64 -0.56
C PHE A 130 8.26 3.95 -0.15
N PHE A 131 9.13 2.94 -0.14
CA PHE A 131 10.56 3.16 0.06
C PHE A 131 11.21 3.78 -1.17
N ALA A 132 10.97 3.22 -2.36
CA ALA A 132 11.54 3.70 -3.62
C ALA A 132 11.11 5.14 -3.97
N LEU A 133 9.93 5.57 -3.53
CA LEU A 133 9.34 6.88 -3.82
C LEU A 133 9.46 7.87 -2.63
N ASP A 134 10.38 7.61 -1.68
CA ASP A 134 10.71 8.49 -0.54
C ASP A 134 9.53 8.84 0.40
N HIS A 135 8.55 7.96 0.52
CA HIS A 135 7.44 8.09 1.48
C HIS A 135 7.80 7.49 2.85
N THR A 136 8.79 8.11 3.51
CA THR A 136 9.43 7.68 4.76
C THR A 136 8.48 7.26 5.89
N ASN A 137 7.36 7.96 6.07
CA ASN A 137 6.37 7.61 7.10
C ASN A 137 5.72 6.24 6.82
N TYR A 138 5.31 5.99 5.58
CA TYR A 138 4.66 4.73 5.22
C TYR A 138 5.66 3.60 5.05
N SER A 139 6.85 3.88 4.49
CA SER A 139 7.91 2.89 4.35
C SER A 139 8.44 2.40 5.70
N ARG A 140 8.37 3.21 6.77
CA ARG A 140 8.74 2.79 8.13
C ARG A 140 7.65 1.97 8.84
N TRP A 141 6.40 2.42 8.81
CA TRP A 141 5.33 1.83 9.64
C TRP A 141 4.60 0.64 8.99
N LEU A 142 4.47 0.60 7.67
CA LEU A 142 3.78 -0.48 6.99
C LEU A 142 4.50 -1.84 7.06
N PRO A 143 5.84 -1.96 7.02
CA PRO A 143 6.53 -3.23 7.24
C PRO A 143 6.27 -3.81 8.64
N ILE A 144 6.29 -2.96 9.67
CA ILE A 144 5.98 -3.36 11.05
C ILE A 144 4.56 -3.92 11.11
N ARG A 145 3.62 -3.23 10.46
CA ARG A 145 2.24 -3.70 10.37
C ARG A 145 2.10 -5.03 9.66
N LEU A 146 2.73 -5.18 8.50
CA LEU A 146 2.70 -6.40 7.72
C LEU A 146 3.19 -7.58 8.57
N ARG A 147 4.28 -7.37 9.31
CA ARG A 147 4.82 -8.35 10.23
C ARG A 147 3.82 -8.74 11.33
N ASP A 148 3.17 -7.78 11.96
CA ASP A 148 2.16 -8.09 13.00
C ASP A 148 1.00 -8.91 12.45
N MET A 149 0.56 -8.61 11.23
CA MET A 149 -0.51 -9.36 10.58
C MET A 149 -0.10 -10.77 10.17
N LEU A 150 1.14 -10.95 9.71
CA LEU A 150 1.70 -12.28 9.45
C LEU A 150 1.86 -13.12 10.72
N GLN A 151 2.07 -12.47 11.87
CA GLN A 151 2.19 -13.14 13.17
C GLN A 151 0.84 -13.41 13.84
N LEU A 152 -0.25 -12.82 13.34
CA LEU A 152 -1.58 -12.94 13.92
C LEU A 152 -2.07 -14.39 14.10
N PRO A 153 -1.87 -15.33 13.16
CA PRO A 153 -2.27 -16.72 13.34
C PRO A 153 -1.61 -17.40 14.56
N LYS A 154 -0.41 -16.94 14.96
CA LYS A 154 0.35 -17.47 16.09
C LYS A 154 0.05 -16.72 17.39
N LYS A 155 0.01 -15.38 17.33
CA LYS A 155 -0.19 -14.52 18.51
C LYS A 155 -1.64 -14.46 18.97
N ASN A 156 -2.59 -14.48 18.04
CA ASN A 156 -4.01 -14.50 18.35
C ASN A 156 -4.79 -15.29 17.26
N PRO A 157 -4.82 -16.64 17.39
CA PRO A 157 -5.50 -17.51 16.45
C PRO A 157 -7.02 -17.31 16.39
N GLU A 158 -7.63 -16.83 17.48
CA GLU A 158 -9.08 -16.58 17.54
C GLU A 158 -9.47 -15.38 16.69
N THR A 159 -8.76 -14.27 16.84
CA THR A 159 -8.97 -13.08 16.00
C THR A 159 -8.60 -13.36 14.54
N HIS A 160 -7.54 -14.13 14.27
CA HIS A 160 -7.22 -14.55 12.91
C HIS A 160 -8.37 -15.37 12.28
N ARG A 161 -8.93 -16.35 13.01
CA ARG A 161 -10.09 -17.12 12.54
C ARG A 161 -11.32 -16.25 12.31
N ALA A 162 -11.59 -15.32 13.23
CA ALA A 162 -12.72 -14.38 13.10
C ALA A 162 -12.59 -13.48 11.87
N ILE A 163 -11.38 -13.01 11.57
CA ILE A 163 -11.09 -12.21 10.37
C ILE A 163 -11.31 -13.04 9.10
N LEU A 164 -10.82 -14.29 9.07
CA LEU A 164 -10.99 -15.17 7.91
C LEU A 164 -12.44 -15.61 7.68
N SER A 165 -13.23 -15.77 8.74
CA SER A 165 -14.64 -16.15 8.63
C SER A 165 -15.56 -14.98 8.21
N GLY A 166 -15.00 -13.82 7.87
CA GLY A 166 -15.77 -12.65 7.48
C GLY A 166 -16.54 -12.01 8.63
N ASN A 167 -16.25 -12.41 9.87
CA ASN A 167 -16.83 -11.77 11.05
C ASN A 167 -16.28 -10.34 11.07
N PRO A 168 -17.15 -9.31 10.99
CA PRO A 168 -16.72 -7.97 10.69
C PRO A 168 -15.68 -7.52 11.72
N PHE A 169 -14.55 -7.03 11.21
CA PHE A 169 -13.76 -6.00 11.88
C PHE A 169 -14.75 -5.09 12.60
N SER A 170 -14.79 -5.11 13.93
CA SER A 170 -15.76 -4.37 14.72
C SER A 170 -15.48 -2.87 14.52
N THR A 171 -16.12 -2.31 13.50
CA THR A 171 -16.06 -0.90 13.16
C THR A 171 -16.92 -0.16 14.16
N LYS A 172 -16.35 0.82 14.85
CA LYS A 172 -17.02 1.68 15.85
C LYS A 172 -18.18 2.53 15.29
N THR A 173 -18.67 2.25 14.08
CA THR A 173 -19.81 2.89 13.43
C THR A 173 -20.48 1.90 12.46
N GLU A 174 -21.80 2.02 12.26
CA GLU A 174 -22.57 1.28 11.23
C GLU A 174 -22.13 1.60 9.78
N LYS A 175 -21.15 2.51 9.61
CA LYS A 175 -20.41 2.72 8.36
C LYS A 175 -19.01 2.14 8.50
N LYS A 176 -18.69 1.20 7.59
CA LYS A 176 -17.52 0.30 7.65
C LYS A 176 -16.13 0.91 7.87
N PHE A 177 -15.89 2.23 7.83
CA PHE A 177 -14.52 2.78 7.96
C PHE A 177 -14.38 4.22 8.50
N SER A 178 -15.36 4.82 9.21
CA SER A 178 -15.26 6.25 9.56
C SER A 178 -15.59 6.60 11.02
N CYS A 179 -14.54 7.08 11.70
CA CYS A 179 -14.46 7.96 12.89
C CYS A 179 -14.69 7.41 14.32
N ALA A 180 -13.66 7.58 15.17
CA ALA A 180 -13.58 8.54 16.30
C ALA A 180 -12.19 8.39 16.96
N ASN A 181 -11.49 9.50 17.26
CA ASN A 181 -10.14 9.50 17.84
C ASN A 181 -10.07 8.60 19.09
N PRO A 182 -9.47 7.40 19.02
CA PRO A 182 -9.22 6.62 20.21
C PRO A 182 -8.15 7.35 21.03
N SER A 183 -8.24 7.27 22.36
CA SER A 183 -7.10 7.61 23.22
C SER A 183 -5.91 6.79 22.73
N MET A 184 -4.91 7.45 22.16
CA MET A 184 -3.72 6.74 21.68
C MET A 184 -3.02 6.11 22.89
N PRO A 185 -2.59 4.83 22.81
CA PRO A 185 -1.73 4.25 23.82
C PRO A 185 -0.44 5.07 23.92
N SER A 186 0.24 5.02 25.07
CA SER A 186 1.49 5.74 25.26
C SER A 186 2.46 5.41 24.11
N PRO A 187 3.14 6.41 23.50
CA PRO A 187 4.15 6.15 22.47
C PRO A 187 5.24 5.15 22.91
N ASP A 188 5.45 4.98 24.22
CA ASP A 188 6.31 3.93 24.81
C ASP A 188 6.02 2.51 24.28
N LEU A 189 4.77 2.21 23.94
CA LEU A 189 4.34 0.90 23.43
C LEU A 189 4.71 0.66 21.96
N PHE A 190 5.14 1.70 21.23
CA PHE A 190 5.39 1.66 19.79
C PHE A 190 6.85 1.97 19.43
N GLY A 191 7.79 1.65 20.32
CA GLY A 191 9.21 1.90 20.07
C GLY A 191 9.56 3.38 20.10
N TRP A 192 8.97 4.12 21.04
CA TRP A 192 9.41 5.46 21.42
C TRP A 192 9.80 5.44 22.89
N GLN A 193 10.71 6.31 23.29
CA GLN A 193 11.03 6.55 24.69
C GLN A 193 11.05 8.05 24.93
N LYS A 194 10.80 8.45 26.17
CA LYS A 194 10.82 9.86 26.56
C LYS A 194 12.20 10.23 27.11
N LEU A 195 12.95 11.05 26.38
CA LEU A 195 14.24 11.60 26.78
C LEU A 195 14.10 13.11 26.96
N ASP A 196 14.42 13.61 28.16
CA ASP A 196 14.35 15.03 28.53
C ASP A 196 13.00 15.69 28.19
N GLY A 197 11.90 14.94 28.40
CA GLY A 197 10.55 15.39 28.11
C GLY A 197 10.12 15.31 26.64
N THR A 198 11.04 14.94 25.75
CA THR A 198 10.80 14.80 24.30
C THR A 198 10.69 13.33 23.90
N TRP A 199 9.74 13.00 23.02
CA TRP A 199 9.61 11.67 22.45
C TRP A 199 10.68 11.42 21.41
N VAL A 200 11.49 10.38 21.60
CA VAL A 200 12.49 9.93 20.62
C VAL A 200 12.29 8.45 20.31
N PRO A 201 12.50 8.02 19.05
CA PRO A 201 12.31 6.63 18.67
C PRO A 201 13.35 5.73 19.37
N PHE A 202 12.89 4.60 19.91
CA PHE A 202 13.69 3.56 20.57
C PHE A 202 13.40 2.21 19.91
N LEU A 203 14.39 1.63 19.23
CA LEU A 203 14.26 0.31 18.64
C LEU A 203 14.41 -0.77 19.73
N SER A 204 13.32 -1.46 20.07
CA SER A 204 13.41 -2.77 20.72
C SER A 204 13.75 -3.82 19.65
N VAL A 205 15.04 -4.14 19.56
CA VAL A 205 15.59 -5.01 18.52
C VAL A 205 15.14 -6.47 18.76
N LEU A 206 14.47 -7.07 17.77
CA LEU A 206 14.65 -8.51 17.51
C LEU A 206 15.94 -8.63 16.70
N ALA A 207 16.87 -9.44 17.21
CA ALA A 207 18.30 -9.46 16.85
C ALA A 207 18.58 -9.36 15.34
N ASP A 208 17.76 -9.98 14.50
CA ASP A 208 18.01 -10.05 13.06
C ASP A 208 17.48 -8.85 12.25
N ALA A 209 16.59 -8.04 12.80
CA ALA A 209 16.00 -6.89 12.10
C ALA A 209 16.85 -5.61 12.21
N SER A 210 17.75 -5.52 13.19
CA SER A 210 18.57 -4.32 13.41
C SER A 210 19.56 -4.08 12.29
N MET A 211 20.20 -5.14 11.78
CA MET A 211 21.30 -5.00 10.82
C MET A 211 20.78 -4.46 9.47
N SER A 212 19.69 -5.05 8.95
CA SER A 212 19.08 -4.59 7.69
C SER A 212 18.58 -3.15 7.75
N CYS A 213 18.00 -2.73 8.89
CA CYS A 213 17.53 -1.35 9.08
C CYS A 213 18.69 -0.35 9.30
N GLN A 214 19.78 -0.76 9.95
CA GLN A 214 20.97 0.07 10.14
C GLN A 214 21.74 0.28 8.84
N ASP A 215 21.84 -0.74 8.00
CA ASP A 215 22.47 -0.66 6.68
C ASP A 215 21.69 0.29 5.74
N LEU A 216 20.36 0.32 5.85
CA LEU A 216 19.49 1.25 5.11
C LEU A 216 19.63 2.72 5.57
N ILE A 217 19.94 2.97 6.85
CA ILE A 217 20.14 4.33 7.39
C ILE A 217 21.51 4.91 6.98
N HIS A 218 22.49 4.05 6.73
CA HIS A 218 23.86 4.47 6.39
C HIS A 218 24.18 4.49 4.89
N CYS A 219 23.24 4.11 4.03
CA CYS A 219 23.37 4.28 2.59
C CYS A 219 23.26 5.77 2.23
N LYS A 220 24.41 6.45 2.14
CA LYS A 220 24.48 7.83 1.63
C LYS A 220 24.13 7.83 0.14
N LYS A 221 23.32 8.83 -0.25
CA LYS A 221 23.03 9.22 -1.65
C LYS A 221 24.28 9.27 -2.51
#